data_AF-H1VVJ3-F1
#
_entry.id   AF-H1VVJ3-F1
#
_cell.length_a   1.000
_cell.length_b   1.000
_cell.length_c   1.000
_cell.angle_alpha   90.00
_cell.angle_beta   90.00
_cell.angle_gamma   90.00
#
_symmetry.space_group_name_H-M   'P 1'
#
loop_
_entity.id
_entity.type
_entity.pdbx_description
1 polymer ?
#
loop_
_entity_poly.entity_id
_entity_poly.type
_entity_poly.pdbx_seq_one_letter_code
_entity_poly.pdbx_strand_id
1 'polypeptide(L)'
;GHSIKLDSAALLTPVTLEAGNVPEIVVHGTYFAFWRAIEESGGLSRMGRNHVHFATGLPGDERGVVSGMRRDAEVLVYVDVERALREEEEMRWWVSENGVVLTEGDAEGRVPTRLFREVRARDEAAGVGVLWRDGEKVGELPEGLRMRAPPGKGRGGGRGGRGGRGGQRGGRA
;
A
#
# COMPACT_ATOMS: atom_id res chain seq x y z
N GLY A 1 3.18 -4.95 -6.82
CA GLY A 1 4.28 -3.98 -6.86
C GLY A 1 5.60 -4.72 -6.88
N HIS A 2 6.07 -5.06 -8.08
CA HIS A 2 7.42 -5.57 -8.27
C HIS A 2 8.44 -4.51 -7.83
N SER A 3 9.58 -4.93 -7.30
CA SER A 3 10.69 -4.00 -7.06
C SER A 3 11.36 -3.73 -8.40
N ILE A 4 10.95 -2.63 -9.06
CA ILE A 4 11.67 -2.12 -10.23
C ILE A 4 12.92 -1.46 -9.68
N LYS A 5 14.08 -2.08 -9.93
CA LYS A 5 15.37 -1.43 -9.72
C LYS A 5 15.45 -0.23 -10.65
N LEU A 6 15.72 0.94 -10.07
CA LEU A 6 16.44 2.07 -10.65
C LEU A 6 16.76 1.95 -12.16
N ASP A 7 15.85 2.39 -13.03
CA ASP A 7 16.19 2.78 -14.42
C ASP A 7 15.14 3.71 -15.07
N SER A 8 14.56 4.56 -14.24
CA SER A 8 13.99 5.83 -14.68
C SER A 8 14.33 6.82 -13.59
N ALA A 9 15.07 7.86 -13.94
CA ALA A 9 15.17 9.05 -13.11
C ALA A 9 13.79 9.72 -13.12
N ALA A 10 12.85 9.17 -12.34
CA ALA A 10 11.52 9.70 -12.20
C ALA A 10 11.67 11.14 -11.71
N LEU A 11 11.27 12.09 -12.56
CA LEU A 11 11.18 13.49 -12.17
C LEU A 11 10.08 13.57 -11.11
N LEU A 12 10.52 13.52 -9.85
CA LEU A 12 9.65 13.61 -8.68
C LEU A 12 9.43 15.09 -8.39
N THR A 13 8.26 15.59 -8.77
CA THR A 13 7.82 16.94 -8.39
C THR A 13 7.43 16.93 -6.92
N PRO A 14 8.06 17.74 -6.05
CA PRO A 14 7.65 17.85 -4.65
C PRO A 14 6.21 18.33 -4.55
N VAL A 15 5.43 17.75 -3.65
CA VAL A 15 4.09 18.22 -3.29
C VAL A 15 4.21 19.15 -2.10
N THR A 16 3.76 20.39 -2.23
CA THR A 16 3.77 21.37 -1.14
C THR A 16 2.51 22.24 -1.17
N LEU A 17 2.20 22.89 -0.05
CA LEU A 17 1.03 23.76 0.05
C LEU A 17 1.21 25.04 -0.78
N GLU A 18 2.44 25.57 -0.82
CA GLU A 18 2.82 26.80 -1.54
C GLU A 18 2.76 26.61 -3.06
N ALA A 19 3.09 25.40 -3.53
CA ALA A 19 2.98 25.03 -4.94
C ALA A 19 1.53 24.80 -5.39
N GLY A 20 0.57 24.69 -4.46
CA GLY A 20 -0.85 24.45 -4.75
C GLY A 20 -1.10 23.13 -5.50
N ASN A 21 -0.19 22.16 -5.41
CA ASN A 21 -0.15 20.97 -6.26
C ASN A 21 -0.53 19.67 -5.51
N VAL A 22 -1.18 19.78 -4.35
CA VAL A 22 -1.69 18.63 -3.58
C VAL A 22 -2.76 17.90 -4.40
N PRO A 23 -2.59 16.61 -4.72
CA PRO A 23 -3.60 15.87 -5.47
C PRO A 23 -4.90 15.69 -4.66
N GLU A 24 -6.04 15.94 -5.30
CA GLU A 24 -7.38 15.81 -4.71
C GLU A 24 -7.62 14.42 -4.09
N ILE A 25 -7.13 13.38 -4.75
CA ILE A 25 -7.22 11.98 -4.35
C ILE A 25 -5.82 11.41 -4.20
N VAL A 26 -5.56 10.79 -3.05
CA VAL A 26 -4.37 9.99 -2.78
C VAL A 26 -4.82 8.69 -2.11
N VAL A 27 -4.81 7.59 -2.86
CA VAL A 27 -5.42 6.31 -2.42
C VAL A 27 -4.48 5.11 -2.58
N HIS A 28 -4.41 4.28 -1.54
CA HIS A 28 -3.70 3.01 -1.53
C HIS A 28 -4.68 1.83 -1.53
N GLY A 29 -4.45 0.85 -2.41
CA GLY A 29 -5.25 -0.37 -2.48
C GLY A 29 -4.58 -1.55 -1.77
N THR A 30 -5.24 -2.08 -0.74
CA THR A 30 -4.80 -3.25 0.03
C THR A 30 -5.89 -4.34 0.08
N TYR A 31 -5.74 -5.32 0.96
CA TYR A 31 -6.56 -6.53 1.05
C TYR A 31 -7.01 -6.72 2.50
N PHE A 32 -8.19 -7.31 2.72
CA PHE A 32 -8.70 -7.56 4.08
C PHE A 32 -7.70 -8.41 4.88
N ALA A 33 -7.04 -9.37 4.23
CA ALA A 33 -6.00 -10.21 4.83
C ALA A 33 -4.74 -9.47 5.31
N PHE A 34 -4.54 -8.20 4.93
CA PHE A 34 -3.44 -7.36 5.42
C PHE A 34 -3.91 -6.18 6.28
N TRP A 35 -5.21 -5.86 6.28
CA TRP A 35 -5.75 -4.69 6.96
C TRP A 35 -5.37 -4.65 8.44
N ARG A 36 -5.66 -5.74 9.16
CA ARG A 36 -5.35 -5.86 10.60
C ARG A 36 -3.87 -5.60 10.92
N ALA A 37 -2.94 -6.02 10.07
CA ALA A 37 -1.51 -5.79 10.29
C ALA A 37 -1.06 -4.35 9.97
N ILE A 38 -1.75 -3.67 9.03
CA ILE A 38 -1.55 -2.23 8.76
C ILE A 38 -2.00 -1.43 9.99
N GLU A 39 -3.19 -1.75 10.49
CA GLU A 39 -3.79 -1.16 11.69
C GLU A 39 -2.96 -1.39 12.96
N GLU A 40 -2.68 -2.64 13.32
CA GLU A 40 -1.91 -3.01 14.53
C GLU A 40 -0.49 -2.43 14.51
N SER A 41 0.05 -2.11 13.33
CA SER A 41 1.36 -1.47 13.19
C SER A 41 1.31 0.05 13.01
N GLY A 42 0.12 0.66 13.14
CA GLY A 42 -0.07 2.11 13.18
C GLY A 42 -0.09 2.83 11.83
N GLY A 43 0.00 2.14 10.69
CA GLY A 43 -0.02 2.81 9.39
C GLY A 43 0.48 2.00 8.20
N LEU A 44 0.40 2.60 7.00
CA LEU A 44 0.92 2.02 5.77
C LEU A 44 2.45 2.14 5.71
N SER A 45 3.18 1.04 5.79
CA SER A 45 4.66 1.05 5.71
C SER A 45 5.19 0.90 4.28
N ARG A 46 6.32 1.56 3.96
CA ARG A 46 7.10 1.32 2.73
C ARG A 46 7.67 -0.11 2.64
N MET A 47 7.75 -0.81 3.78
CA MET A 47 8.36 -2.13 3.91
C MET A 47 9.82 -2.10 3.38
N GLY A 48 10.25 -3.10 2.61
CA GLY A 48 11.56 -3.10 1.94
C GLY A 48 11.66 -2.24 0.67
N ARG A 49 10.85 -1.18 0.52
CA ARG A 49 10.95 -0.19 -0.56
C ARG A 49 11.41 1.16 -0.02
N ASN A 50 11.72 2.08 -0.92
CA ASN A 50 12.04 3.47 -0.59
C ASN A 50 10.78 4.26 -0.22
N HIS A 51 9.66 4.02 -0.91
CA HIS A 51 8.43 4.79 -0.73
C HIS A 51 7.20 3.92 -0.44
N VAL A 52 6.19 4.52 0.21
CA VAL A 52 4.79 4.12 0.07
C VAL A 52 4.26 4.73 -1.23
N HIS A 53 3.53 3.94 -2.02
CA HIS A 53 2.99 4.36 -3.31
C HIS A 53 1.46 4.47 -3.24
N PHE A 54 0.92 5.54 -3.81
CA PHE A 54 -0.51 5.84 -3.89
C PHE A 54 -0.90 6.18 -5.33
N ALA A 55 -2.15 5.94 -5.68
CA ALA A 55 -2.73 6.38 -6.95
C ALA A 55 -3.57 7.65 -6.75
N THR A 56 -3.72 8.42 -7.83
CA THR A 56 -4.58 9.61 -7.94
C THR A 56 -6.01 9.29 -8.40
N GLY A 57 -6.35 8.01 -8.51
CA GLY A 57 -7.66 7.53 -8.94
C GLY A 57 -7.76 6.00 -8.83
N LEU A 58 -8.96 5.47 -9.04
CA LEU A 58 -9.21 4.02 -9.00
C LEU A 58 -8.96 3.36 -10.37
N PRO A 59 -8.60 2.06 -10.43
CA PRO A 59 -8.48 1.37 -11.71
C PRO A 59 -9.83 1.31 -12.46
N GLY A 60 -9.91 1.97 -13.62
CA GLY A 60 -11.13 2.05 -14.44
C GLY A 60 -12.04 3.25 -14.13
N ASP A 61 -11.56 4.22 -13.34
CA ASP A 61 -12.20 5.52 -13.13
C ASP A 61 -12.38 6.27 -14.46
N GLU A 62 -13.52 6.93 -14.66
CA GLU A 62 -13.89 7.63 -15.90
C GLU A 62 -12.90 8.74 -16.28
N ARG A 63 -12.15 9.25 -15.29
CA ARG A 63 -11.05 10.20 -15.46
C ARG A 63 -9.83 9.63 -16.21
N GLY A 64 -9.85 8.35 -16.62
CA GLY A 64 -8.81 7.73 -17.44
C GLY A 64 -7.49 7.47 -16.72
N VAL A 65 -7.45 7.63 -15.40
CA VAL A 65 -6.23 7.50 -14.60
C VAL A 65 -5.70 6.05 -14.65
N VAL A 66 -4.46 5.88 -15.12
CA VAL A 66 -3.75 4.59 -15.08
C VAL A 66 -3.27 4.33 -13.65
N SER A 67 -4.23 3.98 -12.79
CA SER A 67 -3.99 3.65 -11.40
C SER A 67 -3.06 2.42 -11.31
N GLY A 68 -1.85 2.60 -10.77
CA GLY A 68 -0.92 1.51 -10.47
C GLY A 68 -1.42 0.56 -9.37
N MET A 69 -2.60 0.84 -8.81
CA MET A 69 -3.33 -0.03 -7.89
C MET A 69 -3.77 -1.31 -8.58
N ARG A 70 -3.77 -2.43 -7.84
CA ARG A 70 -4.27 -3.70 -8.35
C ARG A 70 -5.80 -3.65 -8.55
N ARG A 71 -6.28 -4.27 -9.64
CA ARG A 71 -7.71 -4.37 -9.96
C ARG A 71 -8.48 -5.21 -8.93
N ASP A 72 -7.80 -6.13 -8.25
CA ASP A 72 -8.32 -7.01 -7.19
C ASP A 72 -8.04 -6.51 -5.76
N ALA A 73 -7.65 -5.25 -5.57
CA ALA A 73 -7.56 -4.67 -4.22
C ALA A 73 -8.96 -4.59 -3.56
N GLU A 74 -9.07 -5.04 -2.33
CA GLU A 74 -10.34 -5.20 -1.58
C GLU A 74 -10.64 -4.01 -0.66
N VAL A 75 -9.59 -3.32 -0.16
CA VAL A 75 -9.66 -2.19 0.77
C VAL A 75 -9.00 -0.96 0.15
N LEU A 76 -9.66 0.18 0.26
CA LEU A 76 -9.16 1.49 -0.17
C LEU A 76 -8.81 2.32 1.06
N VAL A 77 -7.59 2.85 1.09
CA VAL A 77 -7.09 3.76 2.12
C VAL A 77 -6.82 5.11 1.48
N TYR A 78 -7.69 6.09 1.73
CA TYR A 78 -7.52 7.48 1.30
C TYR A 78 -6.71 8.23 2.34
N VAL A 79 -5.68 8.95 1.91
CA VAL A 79 -4.77 9.70 2.78
C VAL A 79 -4.99 11.20 2.62
N ASP A 80 -4.99 11.91 3.73
CA ASP A 80 -4.99 13.37 3.75
C ASP A 80 -3.56 13.91 3.68
N VAL A 81 -3.10 14.18 2.46
CA VAL A 81 -1.76 14.73 2.23
C VAL A 81 -1.66 16.20 2.64
N GLU A 82 -2.76 16.96 2.60
CA GLU A 82 -2.77 18.34 3.08
C GLU A 82 -2.56 18.39 4.60
N ARG A 83 -3.22 17.49 5.35
CA ARG A 83 -2.96 17.27 6.78
C ARG A 83 -1.51 16.84 7.02
N ALA A 84 -1.01 15.88 6.24
CA ALA A 84 0.38 15.41 6.37
C ALA A 84 1.39 16.56 6.23
N LEU A 85 1.25 17.40 5.20
CA LEU A 85 2.12 18.55 4.96
C LEU A 85 2.04 19.65 6.03
N ARG A 86 1.00 19.65 6.87
CA ARG A 86 0.82 20.60 7.99
C ARG A 86 1.29 20.05 9.33
N GLU A 87 1.12 18.75 9.57
CA GLU A 87 1.41 18.10 10.85
C GLU A 87 2.80 17.44 10.88
N GLU A 88 3.31 16.96 9.74
CA GLU A 88 4.51 16.12 9.64
C GLU A 88 5.67 16.82 8.91
N GLU A 89 6.42 17.66 9.62
CA GLU A 89 7.52 18.46 9.05
C GLU A 89 8.57 17.62 8.27
N GLU A 90 8.85 16.40 8.72
CA GLU A 90 9.82 15.51 8.07
C GLU A 90 9.21 14.64 6.94
N MET A 91 7.88 14.50 6.86
CA MET A 91 7.23 13.61 5.89
C MET A 91 7.06 14.27 4.53
N ARG A 92 8.02 14.01 3.64
CA ARG A 92 8.02 14.56 2.28
C ARG A 92 7.13 13.77 1.33
N TRP A 93 6.50 14.49 0.40
CA TRP A 93 5.59 13.95 -0.60
C TRP A 93 6.01 14.38 -2.00
N TRP A 94 5.81 13.49 -2.97
CA TRP A 94 6.11 13.73 -4.38
C TRP A 94 5.05 13.15 -5.31
N VAL A 95 4.91 13.75 -6.49
CA VAL A 95 4.21 13.19 -7.66
C VAL A 95 5.25 12.84 -8.71
N SER A 96 5.21 11.62 -9.24
CA SER A 96 5.96 11.26 -10.45
C SER A 96 5.21 11.69 -11.72
N GLU A 97 5.94 11.80 -12.83
CA GLU A 97 5.40 12.14 -14.17
C GLU A 97 4.13 11.36 -14.57
N ASN A 98 4.01 10.08 -14.17
CA ASN A 98 2.84 9.24 -14.42
C ASN A 98 1.73 9.34 -13.36
N GLY A 99 1.74 10.38 -12.51
CA GLY A 99 0.69 10.66 -11.53
C GLY A 99 0.66 9.73 -10.31
N VAL A 100 1.74 9.00 -10.02
CA VAL A 100 1.86 8.18 -8.79
C VAL A 100 2.36 9.09 -7.67
N VAL A 101 1.64 9.06 -6.54
CA VAL A 101 1.98 9.84 -5.35
C VAL A 101 2.84 8.97 -4.43
N LEU A 102 3.90 9.57 -3.88
CA LEU A 102 5.00 8.89 -3.21
C LEU A 102 5.37 9.62 -1.92
N THR A 103 5.69 8.88 -0.86
CA THR A 103 6.34 9.39 0.35
C THR A 103 7.27 8.33 0.93
N GLU A 104 8.37 8.75 1.56
CA GLU A 104 9.20 7.85 2.38
C GLU A 104 8.50 7.44 3.68
N GLY A 105 7.50 8.22 4.12
CA GLY A 105 6.81 8.10 5.39
C GLY A 105 7.45 8.93 6.49
N ASP A 106 7.06 8.64 7.72
CA ASP A 106 7.66 9.12 8.98
C ASP A 106 9.04 8.48 9.25
N ALA A 107 9.60 8.72 10.44
CA ALA A 107 10.87 8.13 10.88
C ALA A 107 10.87 6.59 10.86
N GLU A 108 9.70 5.94 11.02
CA GLU A 108 9.51 4.49 10.92
C GLU A 108 9.22 4.01 9.48
N GLY A 109 9.17 4.93 8.50
CA GLY A 109 8.85 4.66 7.11
C GLY A 109 7.38 4.30 6.88
N ARG A 110 6.47 4.98 7.60
CA ARG A 110 5.02 4.76 7.57
C ARG A 110 4.25 6.02 7.19
N VAL A 111 3.01 5.83 6.74
CA VAL A 111 1.98 6.86 6.76
C VAL A 111 1.01 6.51 7.90
N PRO A 112 1.05 7.24 9.03
CA PRO A 112 0.22 6.97 10.22
C PRO A 112 -1.28 6.93 9.94
N THR A 113 -2.00 6.12 10.74
CA THR A 113 -3.47 6.02 10.68
C THR A 113 -4.20 7.36 10.89
N ARG A 114 -3.66 8.31 11.65
CA ARG A 114 -4.26 9.66 11.80
C ARG A 114 -4.28 10.49 10.51
N LEU A 115 -3.47 10.11 9.52
CA LEU A 115 -3.49 10.73 8.20
C LEU A 115 -4.48 10.04 7.25
N PHE A 116 -5.21 9.01 7.69
CA PHE A 116 -6.22 8.36 6.84
C PHE A 116 -7.51 9.18 6.85
N ARG A 117 -7.80 9.85 5.72
CA ARG A 117 -9.04 10.59 5.49
C ARG A 117 -10.25 9.65 5.52
N GLU A 118 -10.15 8.51 4.84
CA GLU A 118 -11.18 7.47 4.84
C GLU A 118 -10.55 6.09 4.59
N VAL A 119 -11.04 5.05 5.27
CA VAL A 119 -10.80 3.65 4.87
C VAL A 119 -12.12 2.94 4.71
N ARG A 120 -12.32 2.25 3.58
CA ARG A 120 -13.49 1.42 3.32
C ARG A 120 -13.16 0.24 2.40
N ALA A 121 -14.07 -0.71 2.30
CA ALA A 121 -14.01 -1.69 1.22
C ALA A 121 -14.18 -1.03 -0.15
N ARG A 122 -13.60 -1.64 -1.17
CA ARG A 122 -13.77 -1.25 -2.58
C ARG A 122 -15.14 -1.65 -3.13
N ASP A 123 -15.65 -2.80 -2.69
CA ASP A 123 -16.94 -3.35 -3.09
C ASP A 123 -17.90 -3.27 -1.90
N GLU A 124 -19.00 -2.54 -2.08
CA GLU A 124 -20.04 -2.37 -1.06
C GLU A 124 -20.75 -3.70 -0.75
N ALA A 125 -20.81 -4.63 -1.72
CA ALA A 125 -21.37 -5.97 -1.53
C ALA A 125 -20.52 -6.85 -0.60
N ALA A 126 -19.31 -6.42 -0.22
CA ALA A 126 -18.52 -7.09 0.82
C ALA A 126 -19.12 -6.95 2.23
N GLY A 127 -20.11 -6.07 2.44
CA GLY A 127 -20.74 -5.84 3.74
C GLY A 127 -19.84 -5.18 4.78
N VAL A 128 -18.74 -4.55 4.34
CA VAL A 128 -17.77 -3.86 5.19
C VAL A 128 -18.03 -2.36 5.09
N GLY A 129 -18.36 -1.74 6.22
CA GLY A 129 -18.58 -0.30 6.32
C GLY A 129 -17.28 0.52 6.22
N VAL A 130 -17.41 1.82 6.51
CA VAL A 130 -16.25 2.69 6.72
C VAL A 130 -15.53 2.24 8.01
N LEU A 131 -14.22 2.05 7.93
CA LEU A 131 -13.36 1.62 9.02
C LEU A 131 -12.69 2.81 9.70
N TRP A 132 -12.20 3.78 8.90
CA TRP A 132 -11.59 5.02 9.36
C TRP A 132 -12.25 6.24 8.71
N ARG A 133 -12.31 7.35 9.46
CA ARG A 133 -12.69 8.67 8.97
C ARG A 133 -11.89 9.75 9.72
N ASP A 134 -11.35 10.71 9.00
CA ASP A 134 -10.63 11.89 9.53
C ASP A 134 -9.50 11.58 10.54
N GLY A 135 -8.85 10.42 10.36
CA GLY A 135 -7.80 9.89 11.20
C GLY A 135 -8.26 8.99 12.36
N GLU A 136 -9.57 8.89 12.61
CA GLU A 136 -10.15 8.12 13.70
C GLU A 136 -10.75 6.79 13.23
N LYS A 137 -10.73 5.78 14.10
CA LYS A 137 -11.38 4.49 13.87
C LYS A 137 -12.88 4.61 14.12
N VAL A 138 -13.69 4.26 13.13
CA VAL A 138 -15.16 4.33 13.18
C VAL A 138 -15.85 2.99 12.89
N GLY A 139 -15.10 1.95 12.51
CA GLY A 139 -15.64 0.63 12.21
C GLY A 139 -14.61 -0.50 12.28
N GLU A 140 -15.12 -1.73 12.19
CA GLU A 140 -14.35 -2.98 12.25
C GLU A 140 -14.61 -3.83 10.99
N LEU A 141 -13.70 -4.75 10.68
CA LEU A 141 -13.99 -5.80 9.71
C LEU A 141 -15.01 -6.78 10.31
N PRO A 142 -16.11 -7.14 9.59
CA PRO A 142 -17.09 -8.10 10.07
C PRO A 142 -16.49 -9.45 10.44
N GLU A 143 -17.02 -10.06 11.51
CA GLU A 143 -16.68 -11.44 11.86
C GLU A 143 -17.05 -12.40 10.72
N GLY A 144 -16.20 -13.39 10.46
CA GLY A 144 -16.39 -14.34 9.36
C GLY A 144 -16.06 -13.81 7.96
N LEU A 145 -15.65 -12.54 7.80
CA LEU A 145 -15.20 -12.00 6.50
C LEU A 145 -14.09 -12.88 5.90
N ARG A 146 -14.28 -13.34 4.66
CA ARG A 146 -13.38 -14.31 4.01
C ARG A 146 -12.10 -13.64 3.50
N MET A 147 -11.16 -13.39 4.42
CA MET A 147 -9.84 -12.85 4.11
C MET A 147 -9.01 -13.86 3.30
N ARG A 148 -8.51 -13.45 2.13
CA ARG A 148 -7.57 -14.25 1.32
C ARG A 148 -6.30 -13.45 1.08
N ALA A 149 -5.14 -14.07 1.26
CA ALA A 149 -3.90 -13.48 0.76
C ALA A 149 -3.91 -13.52 -0.77
N PRO A 150 -3.61 -12.41 -1.47
CA PRO A 150 -3.54 -12.41 -2.93
C PRO A 150 -2.45 -13.35 -3.47
N PRO A 151 -2.59 -13.82 -4.73
CA PRO A 151 -1.60 -14.67 -5.38
C PRO A 151 -0.17 -14.12 -5.25
N GLY A 152 0.78 -14.99 -4.95
CA GLY A 152 2.19 -14.62 -4.74
C GLY A 152 2.52 -13.98 -3.37
N LYS A 153 1.54 -13.78 -2.48
CA LYS A 153 1.77 -13.35 -1.07
C LYS A 153 1.26 -14.37 -0.03
N GLY A 154 1.40 -15.66 -0.33
CA GLY A 154 1.08 -16.72 0.64
C GLY A 154 1.88 -16.57 1.94
N ARG A 155 1.22 -16.72 3.09
CA ARG A 155 1.85 -16.67 4.42
C ARG A 155 2.87 -17.82 4.49
N GLY A 156 4.16 -17.50 4.56
CA GLY A 156 5.23 -18.50 4.46
C GLY A 156 5.16 -19.54 5.58
N GLY A 157 4.73 -20.75 5.24
CA GLY A 157 4.64 -21.88 6.15
C GLY A 157 5.74 -22.91 5.90
N GLY A 158 6.52 -23.21 6.93
CA GLY A 158 7.36 -24.42 6.97
C GLY A 158 8.84 -24.23 6.63
N ARG A 159 9.67 -23.99 7.66
CA ARG A 159 11.04 -24.51 7.67
C ARG A 159 10.97 -26.04 7.80
N GLY A 160 11.47 -26.75 6.80
CA GLY A 160 11.93 -28.13 6.88
C GLY A 160 12.89 -28.35 5.69
N GLY A 161 14.02 -29.02 5.81
CA GLY A 161 14.57 -29.77 6.93
C GLY A 161 15.50 -30.84 6.33
N ARG A 162 16.81 -30.71 6.58
CA ARG A 162 17.92 -31.62 6.19
C ARG A 162 17.55 -33.01 5.59
N GLY A 163 18.13 -33.31 4.42
CA GLY A 163 18.36 -34.68 3.93
C GLY A 163 18.46 -34.73 2.40
N GLY A 164 19.48 -35.32 1.76
CA GLY A 164 20.67 -36.00 2.30
C GLY A 164 21.77 -36.16 1.23
N ARG A 165 22.91 -36.76 1.62
CA ARG A 165 24.04 -37.07 0.72
C ARG A 165 23.63 -38.08 -0.36
N GLY A 166 24.16 -37.95 -1.57
CA GLY A 166 23.92 -38.89 -2.69
C GLY A 166 25.02 -38.95 -3.75
N GLY A 167 26.27 -38.66 -3.41
CA GLY A 167 27.38 -38.69 -4.37
C GLY A 167 28.20 -39.98 -4.34
N GLN A 168 27.85 -41.01 -5.12
CA GLN A 168 28.81 -42.03 -5.58
C GLN A 168 28.28 -43.03 -6.63
N ARG A 169 29.20 -43.45 -7.53
CA ARG A 169 29.13 -44.57 -8.52
C ARG A 169 28.19 -44.34 -9.73
N GLY A 170 28.52 -44.81 -10.95
CA GLY A 170 29.74 -45.45 -11.46
C GLY A 170 29.48 -46.35 -12.69
N GLY A 171 30.46 -46.51 -13.58
CA GLY A 171 30.39 -47.34 -14.82
C GLY A 171 29.93 -46.54 -16.04
N ARG A 172 30.69 -46.40 -17.14
CA ARG A 172 31.24 -47.40 -18.09
C ARG A 172 30.17 -48.21 -18.85
N ALA A 173 29.87 -47.77 -20.07
CA ALA A 173 30.16 -48.54 -21.28
C ALA A 173 30.70 -47.54 -22.33
#